data_AF-A0A093FVK5-F1
#
_entry.id   AF-A0A093FVK5-F1
#
_cell.length_a   1.000
_cell.length_b   1.000
_cell.length_c   1.000
_cell.angle_alpha   90.00
_cell.angle_beta   90.00
_cell.angle_gamma   90.00
#
_symmetry.space_group_name_H-M   'P 1'
#
loop_
_entity.id
_entity.type
_entity.pdbx_description
1 polymer ?
#
loop_
_entity_poly.entity_id
_entity_poly.type
_entity_poly.pdbx_seq_one_letter_code
_entity_poly.pdbx_strand_id
1 'polypeptide(L)' 'YMAYLQGKNNQFCGGFLVAPNWVMTAAQCFVHKPLTVILGAHTIQRREESWQTFEVQEYHCHPDFISPKKGNDILLLK' A
#
# COMPACT_ATOMS: atom_id res chain seq x y z
N TYR A 1 11.42 -4.83 3.99
CA TYR A 1 10.75 -3.52 4.05
C TYR A 1 9.76 -3.30 2.92
N MET A 2 9.90 -3.95 1.75
CA MET A 2 8.93 -3.86 0.66
C MET A 2 7.55 -4.39 1.07
N ALA A 3 6.50 -3.73 0.57
CA ALA A 3 5.10 -4.12 0.75
C ALA A 3 4.43 -4.26 -0.61
N TYR A 4 3.68 -5.34 -0.79
CA TYR A 4 2.76 -5.50 -1.90
C TYR A 4 1.37 -5.06 -1.44
N LEU A 5 0.71 -4.19 -2.21
CA LEU A 5 -0.65 -3.75 -1.91
C LEU A 5 -1.60 -4.32 -2.94
N GLN A 6 -2.53 -5.14 -2.47
CA GLN A 6 -3.61 -5.68 -3.28
C GLN A 6 -4.84 -4.78 -3.11
N GLY A 7 -5.35 -4.24 -4.20
CA GLY A 7 -6.59 -3.47 -4.23
C GLY A 7 -7.72 -4.20 -4.93
N LYS A 8 -8.87 -3.51 -5.08
CA LYS A 8 -10.02 -4.02 -5.82
C LYS A 8 -9.67 -4.32 -7.30
N ASN A 9 -10.42 -5.24 -7.90
CA ASN A 9 -10.33 -5.57 -9.34
C ASN A 9 -8.91 -5.95 -9.80
N ASN A 10 -8.16 -6.68 -8.99
CA ASN A 10 -6.76 -7.08 -9.24
C ASN A 10 -5.79 -5.91 -9.48
N GLN A 11 -6.14 -4.70 -9.05
CA GLN A 11 -5.20 -3.59 -9.05
C GLN A 11 -4.17 -3.80 -7.95
N PHE A 12 -2.94 -3.35 -8.20
CA PHE A 12 -1.87 -3.48 -7.24
C PHE A 12 -1.00 -2.23 -7.19
N CYS A 13 -0.40 -2.01 -6.02
CA CYS A 13 0.61 -1.00 -5.82
C CYS A 13 1.79 -1.57 -5.05
N GLY A 14 2.91 -0.86 -5.09
CA GLY A 14 4.04 -1.08 -4.19
C GLY A 14 4.00 -0.13 -2.99
N GLY A 15 4.67 -0.52 -1.92
CA GLY A 15 4.83 0.32 -0.74
C GLY A 15 6.05 -0.08 0.08
N PHE A 16 6.25 0.65 1.17
CA PHE A 16 7.37 0.48 2.07
C PHE A 16 6.89 0.58 3.52
N LEU A 17 7.27 -0.40 4.35
CA LEU A 17 7.03 -0.36 5.79
C LEU A 17 7.99 0.65 6.44
N VAL A 18 7.46 1.81 6.83
CA VAL A 18 8.26 2.91 7.41
C VAL A 18 8.35 2.84 8.93
N ALA A 19 7.35 2.25 9.58
CA ALA A 19 7.31 2.01 11.02
C ALA A 19 6.39 0.80 11.31
N PRO A 20 6.40 0.24 12.53
CA PRO A 20 5.42 -0.76 12.91
C PRO A 20 3.99 -0.27 12.62
N ASN A 21 3.22 -1.06 11.88
CA ASN A 21 1.85 -0.75 11.44
C ASN A 21 1.71 0.47 10.52
N TRP A 22 2.79 0.97 9.90
CA TRP A 22 2.71 2.09 8.97
C TRP A 22 3.38 1.75 7.64
N VAL A 23 2.59 1.73 6.56
CA VAL A 23 3.08 1.55 5.20
C VAL A 23 2.91 2.84 4.42
N MET A 24 3.99 3.28 3.79
CA MET A 24 3.98 4.38 2.84
C MET A 24 3.81 3.85 1.41
N THR A 25 2.94 4.47 0.64
CA THR A 25 2.71 4.20 -0.79
C THR A 25 2.40 5.51 -1.52
N ALA A 26 2.08 5.43 -2.81
CA ALA A 26 1.65 6.57 -3.60
C ALA A 26 0.17 6.91 -3.34
N ALA A 27 -0.17 8.20 -3.29
CA ALA A 27 -1.54 8.66 -3.11
C ALA A 27 -2.47 8.26 -4.26
N GLN A 28 -1.97 8.12 -5.48
CA GLN A 28 -2.75 7.60 -6.60
C GLN A 28 -3.28 6.17 -6.35
N CYS A 29 -2.64 5.38 -5.47
CA CYS A 29 -3.10 4.04 -5.11
C CYS A 29 -4.40 4.06 -4.28
N PHE A 30 -4.80 5.22 -3.74
CA PHE A 30 -6.02 5.40 -2.97
C PHE A 30 -7.29 5.00 -3.73
N VAL A 31 -7.30 5.07 -5.07
CA VAL A 31 -8.47 4.72 -5.89
C VAL A 31 -8.74 3.20 -5.90
N HIS A 32 -7.77 2.38 -5.50
CA HIS A 32 -7.84 0.92 -5.52
C HIS A 32 -8.39 0.32 -4.23
N LYS A 33 -8.86 1.15 -3.28
CA LYS A 33 -9.45 0.67 -2.03
C LYS A 33 -10.60 -0.33 -2.22
N PRO A 34 -10.83 -1.22 -1.23
CA PRO A 34 -9.99 -1.44 -0.05
C PRO A 34 -8.62 -2.04 -0.41
N LEU A 35 -7.58 -1.67 0.33
CA LEU A 35 -6.23 -2.18 0.17
C LEU A 35 -5.93 -3.23 1.25
N THR A 36 -5.30 -4.32 0.83
CA THR A 36 -4.67 -5.31 1.69
C THR A 36 -3.16 -5.23 1.51
N VAL A 37 -2.43 -5.11 2.62
CA VAL A 37 -0.97 -5.08 2.64
C VAL A 37 -0.44 -6.49 2.85
N ILE A 38 0.48 -6.91 1.99
CA ILE A 38 1.23 -8.16 2.11
C ILE A 38 2.71 -7.81 2.29
N LEU A 39 3.25 -8.17 3.46
CA LEU A 39 4.67 -8.04 3.79
C LEU A 39 5.37 -9.40 3.72
N GLY A 40 6.69 -9.38 3.53
CA GLY A 40 7.52 -10.59 3.54
C GLY A 40 7.31 -11.51 2.33
N ALA A 41 6.63 -11.03 1.28
CA ALA A 41 6.46 -11.76 0.03
C ALA A 41 7.65 -11.54 -0.91
N HIS A 42 8.22 -12.64 -1.43
CA HIS A 42 9.20 -12.61 -2.51
C HIS A 42 8.52 -12.80 -3.88
N THR A 43 7.53 -13.68 -3.95
CA THR A 43 6.60 -13.80 -5.09
C THR A 43 5.17 -13.60 -4.61
N ILE A 44 4.26 -13.21 -5.50
CA ILE A 44 2.79 -13.14 -5.24
C ILE A 44 2.03 -14.34 -5.83
N GLN A 45 2.71 -15.20 -6.58
CA GLN A 45 2.09 -16.33 -7.31
C GLN A 45 1.75 -17.50 -6.38
N ARG A 46 2.44 -17.61 -5.24
CA ARG A 46 2.24 -18.64 -4.23
C ARG A 46 2.46 -18.04 -2.85
N ARG A 47 1.68 -18.48 -1.87
CA ARG A 47 1.85 -18.06 -0.48
C ARG A 47 3.15 -18.65 0.09
N GLU A 48 3.91 -17.82 0.80
CA GLU A 48 5.15 -18.22 1.47
C GLU A 48 4.97 -18.08 2.99
N GLU A 49 5.76 -18.81 3.78
CA GLU A 49 5.67 -18.78 5.25
C GLU A 49 5.97 -17.39 5.84
N SER A 50 6.79 -16.60 5.14
CA SER A 50 7.13 -15.23 5.51
C SER A 50 6.02 -14.21 5.25
N TRP A 51 4.93 -14.59 4.56
CA TRP A 51 3.85 -13.67 4.24
C TRP A 51 3.09 -13.25 5.49
N GLN A 52 2.94 -11.94 5.65
CA GLN A 52 2.07 -11.35 6.64
C GLN A 52 1.06 -10.44 5.94
N THR A 53 -0.22 -10.72 6.16
CA THR A 53 -1.32 -10.04 5.48
C THR A 53 -2.09 -9.18 6.46
N PHE A 54 -2.28 -7.91 6.12
CA PHE A 54 -2.94 -6.91 6.95
C PHE A 54 -3.99 -6.16 6.16
N GLU A 55 -5.18 -6.02 6.72
CA GLU A 55 -6.22 -5.11 6.25
C GLU A 55 -5.84 -3.68 6.63
N VAL A 56 -5.97 -2.72 5.70
CA VAL A 56 -5.74 -1.30 6.01
C VAL A 56 -6.96 -0.72 6.73
N GLN A 57 -6.73 -0.16 7.90
CA GLN A 57 -7.77 0.47 8.73
C GLN A 57 -7.93 1.96 8.40
N GLU A 58 -6.82 2.68 8.22
CA GLU A 58 -6.84 4.11 7.98
C GLU A 58 -5.97 4.50 6.77
N TYR A 59 -6.40 5.56 6.08
CA TYR A 59 -5.72 6.07 4.89
C TYR A 59 -5.46 7.56 5.05
N HIS A 60 -4.20 7.91 5.21
CA HIS A 60 -3.72 9.27 5.45
C HIS A 60 -3.10 9.79 4.15
N CYS A 61 -3.96 10.27 3.25
CA CYS A 61 -3.53 10.89 2.00
C CYS A 61 -2.89 12.26 2.31
N HIS A 62 -1.81 12.61 1.62
CA HIS A 62 -1.23 13.94 1.78
C HIS A 62 -2.30 15.02 1.50
N PRO A 63 -2.46 16.03 2.37
CA PRO A 63 -3.55 17.02 2.25
C PRO A 63 -3.48 17.81 0.93
N ASP A 64 -2.26 18.06 0.44
CA ASP A 64 -2.03 18.79 -0.81
C ASP A 64 -1.96 17.90 -2.07
N PHE A 65 -2.31 16.61 -1.96
CA PHE A 65 -2.37 15.75 -3.14
C PHE A 65 -3.58 16.09 -4.00
N ILE A 66 -3.34 16.48 -5.25
CA ILE A 66 -4.39 16.77 -6.24
C ILE A 66 -4.31 15.78 -7.40
N SER A 67 -3.12 15.53 -7.91
CA SER A 67 -2.86 14.55 -8.95
C SER A 67 -1.37 14.19 -8.98
N PRO A 68 -0.99 13.03 -9.55
CA PRO A 68 0.41 12.61 -9.64
C PRO A 68 1.31 13.66 -10.32
N LYS A 69 0.77 14.37 -11.31
CA LYS A 69 1.50 15.42 -12.05
C LYS A 69 1.78 16.68 -11.22
N LYS A 70 1.04 16.91 -10.14
CA LYS A 70 1.19 18.07 -9.26
C LYS A 70 2.04 17.79 -8.01
N GLY A 71 2.54 16.56 -7.86
CA GLY A 71 3.36 16.14 -6.72
C GLY A 71 2.52 15.73 -5.50
N ASN A 72 3.19 15.61 -4.35
CA ASN A 72 2.62 15.12 -3.09
C ASN A 72 1.91 13.76 -3.22
N ASP A 73 2.39 12.91 -4.14
CA ASP A 73 1.86 11.59 -4.41
C ASP A 73 2.31 10.59 -3.33
N ILE A 74 1.88 10.86 -2.09
CA ILE A 74 2.24 10.10 -0.89
C ILE A 74 1.00 9.82 -0.04
N LEU A 75 0.89 8.57 0.40
CA LEU A 75 -0.19 8.05 1.22
C LEU A 75 0.39 7.15 2.31
N LEU A 76 0.01 7.42 3.56
CA LEU A 76 0.30 6.57 4.69
C LEU A 76 -0.90 5.67 5.00
N LEU A 77 -0.63 4.40 5.21
CA LEU A 77 -1.60 3.36 5.54
C LEU A 77 -1.30 2.87 6.94
N LYS A 78 -2.35 2.66 7.71
CA LYS A 78 -2.29 2.14 9.07
C LYS A 78 -3.22 0.95 9.21
#